data_AF-A0A352IZ33-F1
#
_entry.id   AF-A0A352IZ33-F1
#
_cell.length_a   1.000
_cell.length_b   1.000
_cell.length_c   1.000
_cell.angle_alpha   90.00
_cell.angle_beta   90.00
_cell.angle_gamma   90.00
#
_symmetry.space_group_name_H-M   'P 1'
#
loop_
_entity.id
_entity.type
_entity.pdbx_description
1 polymer ?
#
loop_
_entity_poly.entity_id
_entity_poly.type
_entity_poly.pdbx_seq_one_letter_code
_entity_poly.pdbx_strand_id
1 'polypeptide(L)'
;MTEQTARQKAGELTREEVADYLRANPDFFIDQDELLRSLTLPHDSGRAISLVERQVHLFREQRDTLRRELVELVSIARHNDRLFEKSKRLLMQVIEARTLNDMAAAIDDSIRGDFGLDAASVLLFTDVELPEASQGALHVVSPSAARERLGSLLEV
;
A
#
# COMPACT_ATOMS: atom_id res chain seq x y z
N MET A 1 0.26 36.07 0.74
CA MET A 1 -0.48 36.81 -0.30
C MET A 1 0.44 37.25 -1.44
N THR A 2 1.34 36.38 -1.92
CA THR A 2 2.37 36.72 -2.93
C THR A 2 2.27 35.87 -4.21
N GLU A 3 1.44 34.81 -4.23
CA GLU A 3 1.22 33.97 -5.42
C GLU A 3 0.20 34.56 -6.42
N GLN A 4 -0.59 35.56 -6.01
CA GLN A 4 -1.75 36.00 -6.79
C GLN A 4 -1.47 37.21 -7.70
N THR A 5 -0.33 37.90 -7.52
CA THR A 5 0.06 39.05 -8.34
C THR A 5 0.76 38.66 -9.65
N ALA A 6 1.23 37.42 -9.82
CA ALA A 6 1.91 36.99 -11.04
C ALA A 6 0.97 36.47 -12.15
N ARG A 7 -0.30 36.16 -11.84
CA ARG A 7 -1.25 35.58 -12.81
C ARG A 7 -2.04 36.60 -13.64
N GLN A 8 -1.92 37.90 -13.37
CA GLN A 8 -2.65 38.96 -14.08
C GLN A 8 -1.74 39.85 -14.91
N LYS A 9 -1.01 39.26 -15.85
CA LYS A 9 -0.53 39.96 -17.07
C LYS A 9 -0.05 39.02 -18.18
N ALA A 10 -0.68 37.86 -18.34
CA ALA A 10 -0.52 37.07 -19.57
C ALA A 10 -1.35 37.69 -20.71
N GLY A 11 -1.03 38.93 -21.09
CA GLY A 11 -1.00 39.24 -22.52
C GLY A 11 0.12 38.38 -23.10
N GLU A 12 -0.10 37.78 -24.25
CA GLU A 12 0.82 36.82 -24.89
C GLU A 12 2.25 37.35 -24.87
N LEU A 13 3.06 36.90 -23.90
CA LEU A 13 4.48 37.21 -23.83
C LEU A 13 5.12 36.64 -25.09
N THR A 14 5.62 37.52 -25.93
CA THR A 14 6.28 37.11 -27.18
C THR A 14 7.64 36.50 -26.85
N ARG A 15 8.18 35.68 -27.77
CA ARG A 15 9.49 35.08 -27.56
C ARG A 15 10.59 36.13 -27.48
N GLU A 16 10.47 37.23 -28.23
CA GLU A 16 11.41 38.35 -28.15
C GLU A 16 11.43 38.99 -26.76
N GLU A 17 10.27 39.26 -26.16
CA GLU A 17 10.20 39.87 -24.83
C GLU A 17 10.82 38.98 -23.75
N VAL A 18 10.61 37.66 -23.83
CA VAL A 18 11.24 36.70 -22.91
C VAL A 18 12.76 36.68 -23.11
N ALA A 19 13.23 36.70 -24.36
CA ALA A 19 14.67 36.70 -24.66
C ALA A 19 15.36 38.01 -24.21
N ASP A 20 14.71 39.15 -24.39
CA ASP A 20 15.20 40.45 -23.96
C ASP A 20 15.27 40.54 -22.44
N TYR A 21 14.25 40.02 -21.75
CA TYR A 21 14.23 39.93 -20.29
C TYR A 21 15.38 39.07 -19.75
N LEU A 22 15.60 37.88 -20.31
CA LEU A 22 16.70 36.99 -19.89
C LEU A 22 18.08 37.59 -20.18
N ARG A 23 18.25 38.33 -21.31
CA ARG A 23 19.51 39.05 -21.60
C ARG A 23 19.79 40.18 -20.61
N ALA A 24 18.76 40.88 -20.16
CA ALA A 24 18.90 41.94 -19.16
C ALA A 24 19.14 41.40 -17.75
N ASN A 25 18.83 40.11 -17.49
CA ASN A 25 18.93 39.48 -16.17
C ASN A 25 19.75 38.16 -16.26
N PRO A 26 21.08 38.23 -16.44
CA PRO A 26 21.92 37.04 -16.63
C PRO A 26 21.94 36.09 -15.41
N ASP A 27 21.74 36.62 -14.20
CA ASP A 27 21.73 35.86 -12.95
C ASP A 27 20.35 35.24 -12.64
N PHE A 28 19.35 35.43 -13.51
CA PHE A 28 17.96 35.04 -13.27
C PHE A 28 17.78 33.58 -12.83
N PHE A 29 18.57 32.66 -13.39
CA PHE A 29 18.47 31.23 -13.06
C PHE A 29 19.23 30.83 -11.79
N ILE A 30 20.07 31.70 -11.23
CA ILE A 30 20.73 31.47 -9.93
C ILE A 30 19.68 31.52 -8.81
N ASP A 31 18.78 32.49 -8.87
CA ASP A 31 17.71 32.68 -7.88
C ASP A 31 16.45 31.83 -8.18
N GLN A 32 16.44 31.10 -9.31
CA GLN A 32 15.32 30.30 -9.80
C GLN A 32 15.75 28.85 -10.10
N ASP A 33 16.52 28.23 -9.21
CA ASP A 33 17.08 26.88 -9.38
C ASP A 33 16.00 25.81 -9.65
N GLU A 34 14.85 25.88 -8.98
CA GLU A 34 13.73 24.95 -9.23
C GLU A 34 13.12 25.12 -10.63
N LEU A 35 13.03 26.35 -11.14
CA LEU A 35 12.58 26.60 -12.51
C LEU A 35 13.56 25.99 -13.51
N LEU A 36 14.87 26.20 -13.32
CA LEU A 36 15.90 25.65 -14.18
C LEU A 36 15.87 24.12 -14.20
N ARG A 37 15.64 23.47 -13.05
CA ARG A 37 15.54 22.01 -12.92
C ARG A 37 14.36 21.40 -13.67
N SER A 38 13.31 22.19 -13.90
CA SER A 38 12.09 21.80 -14.63
C SER A 38 12.18 22.03 -16.14
N LEU A 39 13.11 22.87 -16.60
CA LEU A 39 13.30 23.17 -18.02
C LEU A 39 14.04 22.02 -18.71
N THR A 40 13.53 21.62 -19.87
CA THR A 40 14.24 20.69 -20.77
C THR A 40 15.05 21.54 -21.74
N LEU A 41 16.32 21.79 -21.39
CA LEU A 41 17.26 22.50 -22.25
C LEU A 41 18.00 21.47 -23.12
N PRO A 42 17.70 21.36 -24.43
CA PRO A 42 18.54 20.58 -25.32
C PRO A 42 19.92 21.25 -25.40
N HIS A 43 20.95 20.57 -24.92
CA HIS A 43 22.32 21.06 -25.05
C HIS A 43 22.86 20.68 -26.42
N ASP A 44 23.16 21.67 -27.26
CA ASP A 44 23.66 21.45 -28.61
C ASP A 44 25.18 21.29 -28.57
N SER A 45 25.65 20.22 -27.92
CA SER A 45 27.08 19.81 -27.89
C SER A 45 27.46 18.94 -29.10
N GLY A 46 26.65 18.93 -30.16
CA GLY A 46 26.83 18.09 -31.34
C GLY A 46 26.64 16.60 -31.02
N ARG A 47 27.62 15.75 -31.38
CA ARG A 47 27.57 14.28 -31.20
C ARG A 47 27.85 13.79 -29.77
N ALA A 48 28.23 14.66 -28.83
CA ALA A 48 28.64 14.27 -27.48
C ALA A 48 27.62 14.73 -26.44
N ILE A 49 27.11 13.78 -25.64
CA ILE A 49 26.26 14.06 -24.47
C ILE A 49 27.16 14.43 -23.29
N SER A 50 26.83 15.49 -22.55
CA SER A 50 27.53 15.86 -21.31
C SER A 50 27.40 14.73 -20.28
N LEU A 51 28.55 14.24 -19.77
CA LEU A 51 28.57 13.20 -18.73
C LEU A 51 27.83 13.63 -17.47
N VAL A 52 27.85 14.93 -17.14
CA VAL A 52 27.15 15.47 -15.98
C VAL A 52 25.64 15.42 -16.18
N GLU A 53 25.12 15.76 -17.36
CA GLU A 53 23.69 15.64 -17.67
C GLU A 53 23.23 14.19 -17.62
N ARG A 54 24.03 13.27 -18.19
CA ARG A 54 23.74 11.83 -18.11
C ARG A 54 23.75 11.33 -16.67
N GLN A 55 24.68 11.80 -15.84
CA GLN A 55 24.74 11.46 -14.41
C GLN A 55 23.52 12.00 -13.65
N VAL A 56 23.13 13.26 -13.88
CA VAL A 56 21.93 13.85 -13.25
C VAL A 56 20.68 13.09 -13.64
N HIS A 57 20.55 12.69 -14.92
CA HIS A 57 19.43 11.88 -15.37
C HIS A 57 19.37 10.53 -14.65
N LEU A 58 20.48 9.80 -14.60
CA LEU A 58 20.57 8.51 -13.91
C LEU A 58 20.25 8.64 -12.42
N PHE A 59 20.72 9.70 -11.75
CA PHE A 59 20.38 9.96 -10.36
C PHE A 59 18.91 10.28 -10.16
N ARG A 60 18.27 11.03 -11.08
CA ARG A 60 16.82 11.28 -11.04
C ARG A 60 16.03 9.97 -11.20
N GLU A 61 16.39 9.13 -12.16
CA GLU A 61 15.77 7.82 -12.37
C GLU A 61 15.92 6.89 -11.16
N GLN A 62 17.12 6.85 -10.57
CA GLN A 62 17.39 6.04 -9.38
C GLN A 62 16.61 6.56 -8.18
N ARG A 63 16.60 7.88 -7.96
CA ARG A 63 15.80 8.53 -6.91
C ARG A 63 14.32 8.21 -7.06
N ASP A 64 13.79 8.27 -8.27
CA ASP A 64 12.37 8.05 -8.52
C ASP A 64 11.99 6.56 -8.43
N THR A 65 12.92 5.65 -8.69
CA THR A 65 12.80 4.22 -8.39
C THR A 65 12.76 3.97 -6.88
N LEU A 66 13.74 4.49 -6.14
CA LEU A 66 13.82 4.34 -4.68
C LEU A 66 12.60 4.93 -3.97
N ARG A 67 12.09 6.06 -4.45
CA ARG A 67 10.85 6.66 -3.93
C ARG A 67 9.64 5.75 -4.12
N ARG A 68 9.52 5.08 -5.27
CA ARG A 68 8.43 4.12 -5.52
C ARG A 68 8.54 2.91 -4.60
N GLU A 69 9.73 2.33 -4.47
CA GLU A 69 9.98 1.21 -3.55
C GLU A 69 9.67 1.58 -2.10
N LEU A 70 10.06 2.79 -1.65
CA LEU A 70 9.72 3.26 -0.30
C LEU A 70 8.20 3.35 -0.09
N VAL A 71 7.47 3.92 -1.05
CA VAL A 71 6.01 4.04 -0.97
C VAL A 71 5.37 2.65 -0.90
N GLU A 72 5.86 1.70 -1.68
CA GLU A 72 5.41 0.32 -1.64
C GLU A 72 5.68 -0.34 -0.27
N LEU A 73 6.89 -0.22 0.25
CA LEU A 73 7.26 -0.74 1.57
C LEU A 73 6.39 -0.15 2.68
N VAL A 74 6.11 1.15 2.64
CA VAL A 74 5.22 1.81 3.61
C VAL A 74 3.79 1.30 3.47
N SER A 75 3.33 1.04 2.24
CA SER A 75 2.00 0.45 1.99
C SER A 75 1.90 -0.97 2.58
N ILE A 76 2.92 -1.80 2.37
CA ILE A 76 3.02 -3.15 2.93
C ILE A 76 3.03 -3.08 4.46
N ALA A 77 3.84 -2.20 5.05
CA ALA A 77 3.89 -2.01 6.50
C ALA A 77 2.51 -1.64 7.08
N ARG A 78 1.81 -0.68 6.46
CA ARG A 78 0.44 -0.30 6.87
C ARG A 78 -0.56 -1.44 6.72
N HIS A 79 -0.44 -2.26 5.68
CA HIS A 79 -1.29 -3.42 5.50
C HIS A 79 -1.03 -4.46 6.61
N ASN A 80 0.23 -4.73 6.91
CA ASN A 80 0.63 -5.65 7.98
C ASN A 80 0.19 -5.17 9.36
N ASP A 81 0.33 -3.87 9.66
CA ASP A 81 -0.15 -3.29 10.92
C ASP A 81 -1.67 -3.49 11.08
N ARG A 82 -2.44 -3.31 10.01
CA ARG A 82 -3.89 -3.57 10.03
C ARG A 82 -4.22 -5.04 10.26
N LEU A 83 -3.48 -5.96 9.62
CA LEU A 83 -3.65 -7.39 9.86
C LEU A 83 -3.29 -7.76 11.30
N PHE A 84 -2.21 -7.21 11.83
CA PHE A 84 -1.78 -7.43 13.21
C PHE A 84 -2.85 -7.01 14.22
N GLU A 85 -3.42 -5.82 14.06
CA GLU A 85 -4.50 -5.34 14.95
C GLU A 85 -5.76 -6.21 14.85
N LYS A 86 -6.14 -6.65 13.65
CA LYS A 86 -7.27 -7.59 13.46
C LYS A 86 -6.99 -8.93 14.16
N SER A 87 -5.80 -9.50 13.98
CA SER A 87 -5.39 -10.74 14.66
C SER A 87 -5.39 -10.61 16.17
N LYS A 88 -4.89 -9.49 16.71
CA LYS A 88 -4.91 -9.21 18.15
C LYS A 88 -6.33 -9.13 18.69
N ARG A 89 -7.25 -8.46 17.97
CA ARG A 89 -8.67 -8.39 18.35
C ARG A 89 -9.30 -9.77 18.36
N LEU A 90 -9.10 -10.56 17.31
CA LEU A 90 -9.61 -11.93 17.23
C LEU A 90 -9.09 -12.79 18.39
N LEU A 91 -7.79 -12.72 18.68
CA LEU A 91 -7.20 -13.44 19.82
C LEU A 91 -7.85 -13.05 21.14
N MET A 92 -8.10 -11.76 21.40
CA MET A 92 -8.80 -11.33 22.61
C MET A 92 -10.24 -11.87 22.67
N GLN A 93 -10.98 -11.80 21.56
CA GLN A 93 -12.35 -12.33 21.49
C GLN A 93 -12.41 -13.84 21.75
N VAL A 94 -11.44 -14.60 21.21
CA VAL A 94 -11.31 -16.04 21.43
C VAL A 94 -10.96 -16.36 22.89
N ILE A 95 -10.07 -15.59 23.52
CA ILE A 95 -9.71 -15.76 24.93
C ILE A 95 -10.88 -15.42 25.88
N GLU A 96 -11.69 -14.43 25.52
CA GLU A 96 -12.86 -14.01 26.31
C GLU A 96 -14.09 -14.90 26.09
N ALA A 97 -14.08 -15.75 25.07
CA ALA A 97 -15.18 -16.65 24.75
C ALA A 97 -15.46 -17.64 25.90
N ARG A 98 -16.73 -17.78 26.26
CA ARG A 98 -17.17 -18.63 27.38
C ARG A 98 -17.58 -20.03 26.92
N THR A 99 -17.92 -20.18 25.65
CA THR A 99 -18.33 -21.44 25.03
C THR A 99 -17.64 -21.66 23.70
N LEU A 100 -17.63 -22.91 23.23
CA LEU A 100 -17.10 -23.26 21.90
C LEU A 100 -17.89 -22.57 20.77
N ASN A 101 -19.19 -22.37 20.96
CA ASN A 101 -20.04 -21.64 20.00
C ASN A 101 -19.65 -20.15 19.95
N ASP A 102 -19.42 -19.50 21.10
CA ASP A 102 -18.95 -18.11 21.15
C ASP A 102 -17.60 -17.95 20.44
N MET A 103 -16.68 -18.90 20.66
CA MET A 103 -15.39 -18.92 19.99
C MET A 103 -15.54 -19.07 18.47
N ALA A 104 -16.34 -20.02 18.01
CA ALA A 104 -16.56 -20.26 16.59
C ALA A 104 -17.27 -19.07 15.91
N ALA A 105 -18.22 -18.43 16.59
CA ALA A 105 -18.88 -17.22 16.11
C ALA A 105 -17.88 -16.05 16.02
N ALA A 106 -17.03 -15.85 17.03
CA ALA A 106 -16.00 -14.81 16.99
C ALA A 106 -14.99 -15.01 15.83
N ILE A 107 -14.60 -16.26 15.56
CA ILE A 107 -13.76 -16.60 14.41
C ILE A 107 -14.48 -16.28 13.11
N ASP A 108 -15.74 -16.69 12.97
CA ASP A 108 -16.52 -16.47 11.75
C ASP A 108 -16.77 -14.99 11.46
N ASP A 109 -17.16 -14.22 12.48
CA ASP A 109 -17.38 -12.77 12.37
C ASP A 109 -16.10 -12.04 12.02
N SER A 110 -14.97 -12.40 12.63
CA SER A 110 -13.68 -11.80 12.30
C SER A 110 -13.25 -12.15 10.89
N ILE A 111 -13.40 -13.40 10.45
CA ILE A 111 -13.00 -13.82 9.11
C ILE A 111 -13.85 -13.11 8.03
N ARG A 112 -15.16 -13.01 8.21
CA ARG A 112 -16.04 -12.31 7.26
C ARG A 112 -15.90 -10.79 7.31
N GLY A 113 -15.89 -10.23 8.51
CA GLY A 113 -15.90 -8.78 8.72
C GLY A 113 -14.52 -8.14 8.66
N ASP A 114 -13.58 -8.66 9.44
CA ASP A 114 -12.24 -8.09 9.55
C ASP A 114 -11.32 -8.58 8.41
N PHE A 115 -11.32 -9.86 8.05
CA PHE A 115 -10.44 -10.38 7.00
C PHE A 115 -11.05 -10.33 5.58
N GLY A 116 -12.36 -10.13 5.47
CA GLY A 116 -13.06 -9.97 4.18
C GLY A 116 -13.14 -11.26 3.37
N LEU A 117 -13.12 -12.42 4.04
CA LEU A 117 -13.31 -13.72 3.39
C LEU A 117 -14.79 -14.11 3.40
N ASP A 118 -15.22 -14.93 2.45
CA ASP A 118 -16.65 -15.23 2.27
C ASP A 118 -17.25 -16.10 3.39
N ALA A 119 -16.47 -17.04 3.90
CA ALA A 119 -16.91 -17.95 4.95
C ALA A 119 -15.75 -18.53 5.77
N ALA A 120 -16.01 -18.75 7.07
CA ALA A 120 -15.21 -19.61 7.92
C ALA A 120 -16.08 -20.71 8.54
N SER A 121 -15.41 -21.79 8.93
CA SER A 121 -16.03 -22.93 9.60
C SER A 121 -15.01 -23.55 10.54
N VAL A 122 -15.43 -23.86 11.76
CA VAL A 122 -14.62 -24.52 12.77
C VAL A 122 -15.14 -25.95 12.92
N LEU A 123 -14.28 -26.92 12.62
CA LEU A 123 -14.59 -28.34 12.81
C LEU A 123 -13.89 -28.87 14.06
N LEU A 124 -14.67 -29.41 14.99
CA LEU A 124 -14.18 -30.09 16.18
C LEU A 124 -14.42 -31.60 16.05
N PHE A 125 -13.37 -32.38 16.27
CA PHE A 125 -13.43 -33.84 16.21
C PHE A 125 -13.50 -34.42 17.62
N THR A 126 -14.61 -35.07 17.96
CA THR A 126 -14.77 -35.72 19.26
C THR A 126 -15.78 -36.87 19.18
N ASP A 127 -15.51 -37.94 19.94
CA ASP A 127 -16.46 -39.04 20.16
C ASP A 127 -17.40 -38.75 21.35
N VAL A 128 -17.20 -37.64 22.05
CA VAL A 128 -18.03 -37.21 23.18
C VAL A 128 -19.23 -36.43 22.68
N GLU A 129 -20.44 -36.84 23.06
CA GLU A 129 -21.66 -36.07 22.80
C GLU A 129 -21.62 -34.74 23.56
N LEU A 130 -21.53 -33.65 22.81
CA LEU A 130 -21.56 -32.30 23.33
C LEU A 130 -23.00 -31.75 23.22
N PRO A 131 -23.61 -31.28 24.33
CA PRO A 131 -25.04 -30.91 24.36
C PRO A 131 -25.49 -29.80 23.39
N GLU A 132 -24.58 -28.94 22.93
CA GLU A 132 -24.91 -27.73 22.14
C GLU A 132 -24.00 -27.54 20.91
N ALA A 133 -23.40 -28.60 20.41
CA ALA A 133 -22.14 -28.52 19.69
C ALA A 133 -22.21 -28.03 18.23
N SER A 134 -23.35 -28.16 17.54
CA SER A 134 -23.44 -27.79 16.11
C SER A 134 -24.43 -26.66 15.91
N GLN A 135 -23.96 -25.43 16.05
CA GLN A 135 -24.71 -24.21 15.73
C GLN A 135 -23.81 -23.20 15.01
N GLY A 136 -24.34 -22.58 13.96
CA GLY A 136 -23.61 -21.57 13.19
C GLY A 136 -22.35 -22.11 12.53
N ALA A 137 -21.21 -21.50 12.85
CA ALA A 137 -19.91 -21.82 12.28
C ALA A 137 -19.20 -23.02 12.94
N LEU A 138 -19.73 -23.56 14.05
CA LEU A 138 -19.16 -24.74 14.71
C LEU A 138 -19.83 -26.01 14.19
N HIS A 139 -19.00 -26.95 13.73
CA HIS A 139 -19.43 -28.30 13.40
C HIS A 139 -18.69 -29.32 14.26
N VAL A 140 -19.44 -30.19 14.92
CA VAL A 140 -18.87 -31.32 15.65
C VAL A 140 -19.14 -32.60 14.87
N VAL A 141 -18.06 -33.32 14.59
CA VAL A 141 -18.12 -34.59 13.86
C VAL A 141 -17.28 -35.63 14.59
N SER A 142 -17.66 -36.90 14.48
CA SER A 142 -16.83 -37.97 15.03
C SER A 142 -15.50 -38.05 14.26
N PRO A 143 -14.38 -38.40 14.93
CA PRO A 143 -13.11 -38.66 14.26
C PRO A 143 -13.22 -39.69 13.12
N SER A 144 -14.10 -40.70 13.26
CA SER A 144 -14.36 -41.68 12.21
C SER A 144 -14.98 -41.07 10.95
N ALA A 145 -16.01 -40.23 11.11
CA ALA A 145 -16.66 -39.54 10.00
C ALA A 145 -15.75 -38.47 9.37
N ALA A 146 -14.94 -37.79 10.18
CA ALA A 146 -13.94 -36.84 9.70
C ALA A 146 -12.90 -37.56 8.82
N ARG A 147 -12.41 -38.73 9.23
CA ARG A 147 -11.42 -39.52 8.48
C ARG A 147 -11.97 -40.06 7.17
N GLU A 148 -13.25 -40.41 7.12
CA GLU A 148 -13.93 -40.81 5.90
C GLU A 148 -14.05 -39.65 4.89
N ARG A 149 -14.35 -38.43 5.36
CA ARG A 149 -14.63 -37.28 4.49
C ARG A 149 -13.42 -36.44 4.12
N LEU A 150 -12.47 -36.27 5.05
CA LEU A 150 -11.30 -35.43 4.88
C LEU A 150 -10.05 -36.23 4.52
N GLY A 151 -10.04 -37.56 4.75
CA GLY A 151 -8.99 -38.46 4.27
C GLY A 151 -7.57 -38.00 4.65
N SER A 152 -6.73 -37.82 3.62
CA SER A 152 -5.32 -37.41 3.76
C SER A 152 -5.12 -35.99 4.30
N LEU A 153 -6.15 -35.14 4.34
CA LEU A 153 -6.06 -33.82 4.98
C LEU A 153 -5.91 -33.90 6.50
N LEU A 154 -6.19 -35.06 7.10
CA LEU A 154 -6.03 -35.32 8.53
C LEU A 154 -4.75 -36.09 8.87
N GLU A 155 -3.95 -36.46 7.86
CA GLU A 155 -2.63 -37.07 8.06
C GLU A 155 -1.58 -35.95 8.14
N VAL A 156 -1.46 -35.33 9.32
CA VAL A 156 -0.35 -34.42 9.68
C VAL A 156 0.61 -35.14 10.62
#